data_AF-A0A6P6SR82-F1
#
_entry.id   AF-A0A6P6SR82-F1
#
_cell.length_a   1.000
_cell.length_b   1.000
_cell.length_c   1.000
_cell.angle_alpha   90.00
_cell.angle_beta   90.00
_cell.angle_gamma   90.00
#
_symmetry.space_group_name_H-M   'P 1'
#
loop_
_entity.id
_entity.type
_entity.pdbx_description
1 polymer ?
#
loop_
_entity_poly.entity_id
_entity_poly.type
_entity_poly.pdbx_seq_one_letter_code
_entity_poly.pdbx_strand_id
1 'polypeptide(L)'
;MWRSLWPTIDRFSLHHFRYIVNQLREIRVVDKRNREVVLDLLQSIVEIVTYGDRHDPAIFECFMEFQVLAEFVRILKIGGNSGIEAALLQYLSIMIQNVENEHAIYYCFSNGYINSVISHHYEFDGGDLIPYYVSFLRTVSGKIGRDTICLLVKVHQDTAISLPLYDEALKFANHGEKMIQIAVRALTLNIYSVADEMVYQFLTTPTASAYFSSLILNLKNKCLHVDAIINGVKESFHEKKRELLSETDRILDDFYYLKDILCIPEQRLNKLVTENIVNMLILPMLLTLLNNRLSNVRYYSVRLCYFDILSPQSTGLHQRCIFWLIIFGENYFPEDQCSF
;
A
#
# COMPACT_ATOMS: atom_id res chain seq x y z
N MET A 1 43.93 2.90 31.14
CA MET A 1 43.58 4.30 31.48
C MET A 1 44.06 5.22 30.35
N TRP A 2 43.42 5.17 29.17
CA TRP A 2 43.66 6.04 28.00
C TRP A 2 42.35 6.12 27.18
N ARG A 3 41.27 6.57 27.82
CA ARG A 3 39.99 6.90 27.18
C ARG A 3 39.61 8.32 27.60
N SER A 4 40.37 9.29 27.11
CA SER A 4 40.03 10.71 27.13
C SER A 4 40.93 11.41 26.12
N LEU A 5 40.42 12.46 25.46
CA LEU A 5 41.04 13.26 24.37
C LEU A 5 40.56 12.95 22.94
N TRP A 6 39.27 12.68 22.78
CA TRP A 6 38.56 13.18 21.60
C TRP A 6 37.54 14.19 22.12
N PRO A 7 37.39 15.39 21.53
CA PRO A 7 36.21 16.20 21.80
C PRO A 7 35.00 15.29 21.61
N THR A 8 34.02 15.35 22.49
CA THR A 8 32.73 14.71 22.26
C THR A 8 32.18 15.31 20.97
N ILE A 9 32.44 14.66 19.83
CA ILE A 9 32.00 15.12 18.53
C ILE A 9 30.49 15.19 18.63
N ASP A 10 29.94 16.38 18.44
CA ASP A 10 28.50 16.53 18.39
C ASP A 10 27.98 15.73 17.20
N ARG A 11 27.26 14.65 17.53
CA ARG A 11 26.71 13.69 16.57
C ARG A 11 25.77 14.37 15.58
N PHE A 12 25.09 15.44 15.98
CA PHE A 12 24.15 16.15 15.12
C PHE A 12 24.76 17.40 14.47
N SER A 13 26.09 17.55 14.51
CA SER A 13 26.75 18.67 13.85
C SER A 13 26.86 18.50 12.33
N LEU A 14 26.78 19.63 11.61
CA LEU A 14 27.01 19.70 10.16
C LEU A 14 28.38 19.13 9.75
N HIS A 15 29.42 19.34 10.58
CA HIS A 15 30.76 18.80 10.31
C HIS A 15 30.77 17.28 10.37
N HIS A 16 30.14 16.68 11.38
CA HIS A 16 30.03 15.23 11.49
C HIS A 16 29.21 14.63 10.35
N PHE A 17 28.11 15.30 9.97
CA PHE A 17 27.29 14.89 8.83
C PHE A 17 28.11 14.81 7.54
N ARG A 18 28.87 15.87 7.21
CA ARG A 18 29.77 15.89 6.04
C ARG A 18 30.81 14.77 6.09
N TYR A 19 31.37 14.49 7.27
CA TYR A 19 32.33 13.41 7.45
C TYR A 19 31.73 12.03 7.16
N ILE A 20 30.52 11.74 7.66
CA ILE A 20 29.83 10.46 7.40
C ILE A 20 29.49 10.31 5.91
N VAL A 21 28.94 11.36 5.28
CA VAL A 21 28.59 11.33 3.86
C VAL A 21 29.81 11.09 2.98
N ASN A 22 30.94 11.73 3.28
CA ASN A 22 32.18 11.51 2.55
C ASN A 22 32.72 10.08 2.73
N GLN A 23 32.63 9.49 3.93
CA GLN A 23 32.98 8.08 4.12
C GLN A 23 32.10 7.15 3.29
N LEU A 24 30.79 7.40 3.22
CA LEU A 24 29.87 6.61 2.40
C LEU A 24 30.25 6.68 0.90
N ARG A 25 30.68 7.85 0.43
CA ARG A 25 31.11 8.08 -0.96
C ARG A 25 32.37 7.32 -1.35
N GLU A 26 33.30 7.14 -0.43
CA GLU A 26 34.53 6.38 -0.68
C GLU A 26 34.29 4.88 -0.86
N ILE A 27 33.15 4.35 -0.42
CA ILE A 27 32.81 2.93 -0.54
C ILE A 27 32.46 2.61 -1.99
N ARG A 28 33.32 1.84 -2.67
CA ARG A 28 33.12 1.43 -4.08
C ARG A 28 32.50 0.05 -4.26
N VAL A 29 32.62 -0.82 -3.24
CA VAL A 29 32.10 -2.19 -3.23
C VAL A 29 31.51 -2.46 -1.86
N VAL A 30 30.36 -3.13 -1.83
CA VAL A 30 29.73 -3.59 -0.58
C VAL A 30 29.69 -5.10 -0.58
N ASP A 31 30.20 -5.70 0.50
CA ASP A 31 30.21 -7.14 0.71
C ASP A 31 29.91 -7.46 2.18
N LYS A 32 29.91 -8.74 2.55
CA LYS A 32 29.61 -9.18 3.92
C LYS A 32 30.60 -8.66 4.96
N ARG A 33 31.80 -8.23 4.58
CA ARG A 33 32.86 -7.77 5.49
C ARG A 33 32.68 -6.32 5.90
N ASN A 34 32.23 -5.47 4.98
CA ASN A 34 31.99 -4.05 5.26
C ASN A 34 30.51 -3.68 5.44
N ARG A 35 29.59 -4.65 5.28
CA ARG A 35 28.14 -4.49 5.49
C ARG A 35 27.80 -3.67 6.73
N GLU A 36 28.25 -4.08 7.91
CA GLU A 36 27.86 -3.42 9.17
C GLU A 36 28.31 -1.96 9.19
N VAL A 37 29.51 -1.67 8.69
CA VAL A 37 30.00 -0.28 8.57
C VAL A 37 29.13 0.54 7.61
N VAL A 38 28.72 -0.04 6.48
CA VAL A 38 27.81 0.63 5.53
C VAL A 38 26.47 0.93 6.20
N LEU A 39 25.91 -0.03 6.93
CA LEU A 39 24.63 0.13 7.63
C LEU A 39 24.72 1.20 8.72
N ASP A 40 25.80 1.21 9.51
CA ASP A 40 26.05 2.24 10.54
C ASP A 40 26.14 3.65 9.94
N LEU A 41 26.80 3.80 8.78
CA LEU A 41 26.89 5.07 8.07
C LEU A 41 25.50 5.51 7.56
N LEU A 42 24.76 4.62 6.90
CA LEU A 42 23.41 4.91 6.39
C LEU A 42 22.46 5.29 7.52
N GLN A 43 22.48 4.55 8.62
CA GLN A 43 21.67 4.84 9.80
C GLN A 43 22.02 6.20 10.40
N SER A 44 23.32 6.48 10.57
CA SER A 44 23.77 7.76 11.13
C SER A 44 23.33 8.94 10.26
N ILE A 45 23.38 8.81 8.92
CA ILE A 45 22.86 9.83 8.02
C ILE A 45 21.36 10.04 8.25
N VAL A 46 20.55 8.97 8.27
CA VAL A 46 19.09 9.09 8.45
C VAL A 46 18.73 9.73 9.79
N GLU A 47 19.41 9.36 10.88
CA GLU A 47 19.18 9.95 12.19
C GLU A 47 19.50 11.45 12.19
N ILE A 48 20.63 11.85 11.59
CA ILE A 48 21.04 13.26 11.52
C ILE A 48 20.11 14.08 10.63
N VAL A 49 19.70 13.55 9.46
CA VAL A 49 18.79 14.23 8.54
C VAL A 49 17.41 14.40 9.16
N THR A 50 16.89 13.37 9.82
CA THR A 50 15.59 13.41 10.49
C THR A 50 15.59 14.43 11.63
N TYR A 51 16.70 14.53 12.36
CA TYR A 51 16.88 15.55 13.38
C TYR A 51 16.99 16.96 12.76
N GLY A 52 17.84 17.11 11.74
CA GLY A 52 18.14 18.38 11.08
C GLY A 52 16.93 19.03 10.41
N ASP A 53 16.05 18.23 9.80
CA ASP A 53 14.81 18.71 9.17
C ASP A 53 13.96 19.61 10.10
N ARG A 54 13.98 19.34 11.42
CA ARG A 54 13.22 20.08 12.43
C ARG A 54 14.03 21.13 13.19
N HIS A 55 15.34 20.97 13.30
CA HIS A 55 16.16 21.74 14.25
C HIS A 55 17.27 22.57 13.59
N ASP A 56 17.79 22.15 12.44
CA ASP A 56 18.89 22.82 11.75
C ASP A 56 18.77 22.66 10.21
N PRO A 57 18.20 23.66 9.53
CA PRO A 57 18.04 23.65 8.06
C PRO A 57 19.35 23.45 7.30
N ALA A 58 20.50 23.87 7.86
CA ALA A 58 21.80 23.74 7.19
C ALA A 58 22.21 22.28 6.97
N ILE A 59 21.75 21.36 7.83
CA ILE A 59 21.95 19.91 7.65
C ILE A 59 21.19 19.43 6.41
N PHE A 60 19.95 19.89 6.24
CA PHE A 60 19.13 19.49 5.10
C PHE A 60 19.64 20.11 3.78
N GLU A 61 20.09 21.37 3.81
CA GLU A 61 20.79 22.00 2.68
C GLU A 61 22.01 21.17 2.27
N CYS A 62 22.84 20.76 3.22
CA CYS A 62 23.97 19.89 2.97
C CYS A 62 23.56 18.51 2.42
N PHE A 63 22.45 17.94 2.90
CA PHE A 63 21.91 16.67 2.38
C PHE A 63 21.52 16.78 0.90
N MET A 64 20.95 17.92 0.49
CA MET A 64 20.64 18.22 -0.90
C MET A 64 21.91 18.44 -1.73
N GLU A 65 22.84 19.29 -1.26
CA GLU A 65 24.10 19.61 -1.96
C GLU A 65 24.93 18.36 -2.26
N PHE A 66 25.02 17.44 -1.31
CA PHE A 66 25.77 16.19 -1.47
C PHE A 66 25.01 15.11 -2.25
N GLN A 67 23.76 15.37 -2.65
CA GLN A 67 22.88 14.40 -3.29
C GLN A 67 22.81 13.06 -2.54
N VAL A 68 22.62 13.12 -1.22
CA VAL A 68 22.75 11.92 -0.36
C VAL A 68 21.79 10.79 -0.75
N LEU A 69 20.59 11.11 -1.24
CA LEU A 69 19.68 10.09 -1.80
C LEU A 69 20.26 9.35 -3.01
N ALA A 70 21.04 10.03 -3.86
CA ALA A 70 21.77 9.39 -4.95
C ALA A 70 22.78 8.38 -4.42
N GLU A 71 23.45 8.71 -3.30
CA GLU A 71 24.38 7.80 -2.63
C GLU A 71 23.66 6.57 -2.07
N PHE A 72 22.45 6.71 -1.51
CA PHE A 72 21.64 5.56 -1.08
C PHE A 72 21.29 4.65 -2.27
N VAL A 73 20.87 5.23 -3.40
CA VAL A 73 20.61 4.47 -4.63
C VAL A 73 21.88 3.79 -5.15
N ARG A 74 23.02 4.47 -5.10
CA ARG A 74 24.31 3.89 -5.51
C ARG A 74 24.68 2.72 -4.63
N ILE A 75 24.62 2.88 -3.31
CA ILE A 75 24.92 1.84 -2.32
C ILE A 75 24.00 0.63 -2.52
N LEU A 76 22.70 0.85 -2.73
CA LEU A 76 21.76 -0.22 -3.06
C LEU A 76 22.20 -1.01 -4.31
N LYS A 77 22.62 -0.32 -5.38
CA LYS A 77 23.06 -0.95 -6.63
C LYS A 77 24.37 -1.73 -6.50
N ILE A 78 25.36 -1.19 -5.77
CA ILE A 78 26.64 -1.89 -5.56
C ILE A 78 26.57 -2.94 -4.44
N GLY A 79 25.48 -2.93 -3.67
CA GLY A 79 25.16 -3.87 -2.60
C GLY A 79 25.13 -5.31 -3.07
N GLY A 80 24.54 -5.58 -4.25
CA GLY A 80 24.25 -6.94 -4.71
C GLY A 80 23.69 -7.80 -3.57
N ASN A 81 24.17 -9.04 -3.44
CA ASN A 81 23.65 -9.99 -2.44
C ASN A 81 24.29 -9.81 -1.04
N SER A 82 24.70 -8.59 -0.68
CA SER A 82 25.26 -8.30 0.65
C SER A 82 24.20 -8.33 1.76
N GLY A 83 22.90 -8.26 1.41
CA GLY A 83 21.79 -8.30 2.35
C GLY A 83 21.59 -6.98 3.09
N ILE A 84 21.93 -5.86 2.45
CA ILE A 84 21.73 -4.49 2.97
C ILE A 84 20.35 -3.95 2.62
N GLU A 85 19.65 -4.56 1.67
CA GLU A 85 18.44 -4.06 1.03
C GLU A 85 17.33 -3.81 2.04
N ALA A 86 17.07 -4.77 2.94
CA ALA A 86 16.06 -4.66 3.98
C ALA A 86 16.31 -3.47 4.91
N ALA A 87 17.56 -3.32 5.37
CA ALA A 87 17.95 -2.23 6.26
C ALA A 87 17.89 -0.87 5.55
N LEU A 88 18.37 -0.80 4.30
CA LEU A 88 18.31 0.43 3.51
C LEU A 88 16.86 0.88 3.26
N LEU A 89 15.97 -0.05 2.90
CA LEU A 89 14.54 0.20 2.77
C LEU A 89 13.92 0.69 4.09
N GLN A 90 14.32 0.09 5.21
CA GLN A 90 13.87 0.51 6.53
C GLN A 90 14.34 1.93 6.87
N TYR A 91 15.60 2.25 6.64
CA TYR A 91 16.16 3.57 6.91
C TYR A 91 15.52 4.65 6.03
N LEU A 92 15.32 4.38 4.74
CA LEU A 92 14.58 5.29 3.87
C LEU A 92 13.12 5.47 4.32
N SER A 93 12.47 4.41 4.79
CA SER A 93 11.12 4.51 5.35
C SER A 93 11.08 5.44 6.55
N ILE A 94 11.99 5.25 7.52
CA ILE A 94 12.09 6.11 8.72
C ILE A 94 12.33 7.56 8.31
N MET A 95 13.24 7.81 7.37
CA MET A 95 13.54 9.16 6.90
C MET A 95 12.30 9.82 6.26
N ILE A 96 11.69 9.18 5.27
CA ILE A 96 10.54 9.71 4.52
C ILE A 96 9.34 9.94 5.45
N GLN A 97 9.12 9.04 6.41
CA GLN A 97 8.03 9.19 7.37
C GLN A 97 8.19 10.46 8.23
N ASN A 98 9.41 10.74 8.68
CA ASN A 98 9.66 11.75 9.71
C ASN A 98 10.03 13.15 9.19
N VAL A 99 10.44 13.27 7.93
CA VAL A 99 10.68 14.57 7.27
C VAL A 99 9.35 15.33 7.17
N GLU A 100 9.25 16.54 7.71
CA GLU A 100 8.02 17.35 7.72
C GLU A 100 8.12 18.58 6.82
N ASN A 101 9.33 19.05 6.52
CA ASN A 101 9.52 20.23 5.67
C ASN A 101 9.06 19.96 4.22
N GLU A 102 8.21 20.83 3.67
CA GLU A 102 7.69 20.69 2.30
C GLU A 102 8.80 20.69 1.23
N HIS A 103 9.83 21.51 1.39
CA HIS A 103 10.98 21.52 0.49
C HIS A 103 11.73 20.19 0.55
N ALA A 104 11.82 19.60 1.74
CA ALA A 104 12.48 18.32 1.92
C ALA A 104 11.70 17.16 1.30
N ILE A 105 10.38 17.16 1.47
CA ILE A 105 9.46 16.24 0.79
C ILE A 105 9.60 16.36 -0.72
N TYR A 106 9.58 17.59 -1.26
CA TYR A 106 9.72 17.84 -2.68
C TYR A 106 11.07 17.37 -3.22
N TYR A 107 12.17 17.63 -2.50
CA TYR A 107 13.50 17.15 -2.88
C TYR A 107 13.56 15.62 -2.95
N CYS A 108 12.96 14.93 -1.98
CA CYS A 108 12.95 13.46 -1.94
C CYS A 108 12.31 12.86 -3.20
N PHE A 109 11.22 13.46 -3.70
CA PHE A 109 10.45 12.91 -4.82
C PHE A 109 10.86 13.43 -6.20
N SER A 110 11.43 14.64 -6.31
CA SER A 110 11.69 15.32 -7.60
C SER A 110 12.83 14.71 -8.44
N ASN A 111 13.85 14.13 -7.81
CA ASN A 111 15.07 13.69 -8.52
C ASN A 111 15.02 12.24 -9.04
N GLY A 112 13.89 11.56 -8.90
CA GLY A 112 13.74 10.16 -9.34
C GLY A 112 14.54 9.13 -8.52
N TYR A 113 15.17 9.53 -7.41
CA TYR A 113 15.87 8.61 -6.52
C TYR A 113 14.91 7.59 -5.90
N ILE A 114 13.77 8.04 -5.38
CA ILE A 114 12.73 7.15 -4.85
C ILE A 114 12.19 6.22 -5.94
N ASN A 115 11.91 6.73 -7.14
CA ASN A 115 11.54 5.89 -8.29
C ASN A 115 12.60 4.85 -8.64
N SER A 116 13.89 5.17 -8.46
CA SER A 116 15.00 4.25 -8.67
C SER A 116 15.08 3.16 -7.60
N VAL A 117 14.72 3.47 -6.36
CA VAL A 117 14.61 2.48 -5.27
C VAL A 117 13.39 1.58 -5.51
N ILE A 118 12.22 2.15 -5.83
CA ILE A 118 11.00 1.40 -6.16
C ILE A 118 11.25 0.46 -7.35
N SER A 119 11.89 0.96 -8.42
CA SER A 119 12.12 0.17 -9.63
C SER A 119 13.37 -0.74 -9.53
N HIS A 120 14.03 -0.82 -8.38
CA HIS A 120 15.20 -1.66 -8.21
C HIS A 120 14.81 -3.14 -8.29
N HIS A 121 15.71 -3.96 -8.85
CA HIS A 121 15.46 -5.40 -8.98
C HIS A 121 15.80 -6.11 -7.67
N TYR A 122 14.78 -6.45 -6.89
CA TYR A 122 14.92 -7.20 -5.64
C TYR A 122 14.70 -8.69 -5.84
N GLU A 123 15.52 -9.52 -5.20
CA GLU A 123 15.31 -10.95 -5.07
C GLU A 123 14.39 -11.22 -3.88
N PHE A 124 13.12 -11.56 -4.14
CA PHE A 124 12.13 -11.88 -3.09
C PHE A 124 12.08 -13.37 -2.72
N ASP A 125 12.80 -14.21 -3.45
CA ASP A 125 12.78 -15.66 -3.26
C ASP A 125 13.56 -16.06 -2.00
N GLY A 126 12.87 -16.64 -1.02
CA GLY A 126 13.49 -17.27 0.15
C GLY A 126 13.97 -16.33 1.27
N GLY A 127 13.53 -15.07 1.33
CA GLY A 127 13.94 -14.12 2.37
C GLY A 127 12.83 -13.19 2.90
N ASP A 128 13.05 -12.63 4.09
CA ASP A 128 12.14 -11.72 4.80
C ASP A 128 12.14 -10.28 4.25
N LEU A 129 12.41 -10.08 2.95
CA LEU A 129 12.56 -8.75 2.35
C LEU A 129 11.21 -8.06 2.04
N ILE A 130 10.20 -8.85 1.68
CA ILE A 130 8.88 -8.35 1.26
C ILE A 130 8.26 -7.40 2.30
N PRO A 131 8.25 -7.70 3.62
CA PRO A 131 7.72 -6.78 4.63
C PRO A 131 8.39 -5.40 4.61
N TYR A 132 9.72 -5.35 4.44
CA TYR A 132 10.46 -4.09 4.37
C TYR A 132 10.13 -3.31 3.10
N TYR A 133 10.06 -4.00 1.96
CA TYR A 133 9.75 -3.39 0.68
C TYR A 133 8.32 -2.82 0.65
N VAL A 134 7.33 -3.60 1.05
CA VAL A 134 5.93 -3.15 1.09
C VAL A 134 5.73 -2.04 2.14
N SER A 135 6.43 -2.11 3.28
CA SER A 135 6.43 -1.02 4.27
C SER A 135 7.02 0.27 3.70
N PHE A 136 8.11 0.18 2.94
CA PHE A 136 8.71 1.32 2.24
C PHE A 136 7.73 1.93 1.23
N LEU A 137 7.13 1.12 0.35
CA LEU A 137 6.13 1.60 -0.60
C LEU A 137 4.97 2.29 0.12
N ARG A 138 4.43 1.67 1.18
CA ARG A 138 3.34 2.24 1.99
C ARG A 138 3.76 3.59 2.59
N THR A 139 4.99 3.69 3.08
CA THR A 139 5.53 4.92 3.67
C THR A 139 5.64 6.05 2.63
N VAL A 140 6.14 5.73 1.43
CA VAL A 140 6.14 6.68 0.30
C VAL A 140 4.71 7.13 -0.03
N SER A 141 3.76 6.20 -0.14
CA SER A 141 2.36 6.52 -0.47
C SER A 141 1.67 7.39 0.58
N GLY A 142 2.03 7.26 1.86
CA GLY A 142 1.47 8.07 2.94
C GLY A 142 2.07 9.47 3.00
N LYS A 143 3.17 9.72 2.28
CA LYS A 143 3.87 11.02 2.28
C LYS A 143 3.59 11.86 1.05
N ILE A 144 3.15 11.23 -0.05
CA ILE A 144 2.76 11.95 -1.25
C ILE A 144 1.43 12.69 -1.06
N GLY A 145 1.32 13.81 -1.76
CA GLY A 145 0.12 14.63 -1.84
C GLY A 145 -0.15 15.03 -3.28
N ARG A 146 -1.09 15.96 -3.49
CA ARG A 146 -1.50 16.42 -4.82
C ARG A 146 -0.33 16.91 -5.67
N ASP A 147 0.57 17.70 -5.08
CA ASP A 147 1.66 18.33 -5.82
C ASP A 147 2.90 17.45 -6.01
N THR A 148 2.95 16.28 -5.35
CA THR A 148 4.14 15.40 -5.34
C THR A 148 3.91 14.06 -6.01
N ILE A 149 2.66 13.59 -6.11
CA ILE A 149 2.36 12.30 -6.77
C ILE A 149 2.81 12.31 -8.24
N CYS A 150 2.66 13.44 -8.93
CA CYS A 150 3.07 13.61 -10.32
C CYS A 150 4.58 13.41 -10.53
N LEU A 151 5.40 13.63 -9.51
CA LEU A 151 6.86 13.40 -9.54
C LEU A 151 7.21 11.91 -9.56
N LEU A 152 6.28 11.05 -9.14
CA LEU A 152 6.45 9.59 -9.17
C LEU A 152 5.87 8.95 -10.44
N VAL A 153 5.10 9.69 -11.24
CA VAL A 153 4.48 9.18 -12.46
C VAL A 153 5.48 9.24 -13.64
N LYS A 154 5.57 8.16 -14.42
CA LYS A 154 6.26 8.17 -15.72
C LYS A 154 5.30 8.67 -16.78
N VAL A 155 5.63 9.79 -17.40
CA VAL A 155 4.82 10.45 -18.43
C VAL A 155 5.50 10.30 -19.80
N HIS A 156 4.70 10.01 -20.83
CA HIS A 156 5.11 10.07 -22.22
C HIS A 156 4.07 10.86 -23.02
N GLN A 157 4.49 11.92 -23.71
CA GLN A 157 3.61 12.80 -24.49
C GLN A 157 2.37 13.23 -23.68
N ASP A 158 2.60 13.80 -22.49
CA ASP A 158 1.58 14.28 -21.55
C ASP A 158 0.57 13.22 -21.08
N THR A 159 0.86 11.93 -21.31
CA THR A 159 0.05 10.81 -20.85
C THR A 159 0.82 10.01 -19.81
N ALA A 160 0.20 9.74 -18.66
CA ALA A 160 0.74 8.87 -17.63
C ALA A 160 0.75 7.41 -18.12
N ILE A 161 1.93 6.82 -18.27
CA ILE A 161 2.11 5.46 -18.81
C ILE A 161 2.42 4.42 -17.73
N SER A 162 2.98 4.84 -16.60
CA SER A 162 3.30 3.95 -15.48
C SER A 162 3.41 4.77 -14.21
N LEU A 163 2.96 4.18 -13.11
CA LEU A 163 3.18 4.67 -11.76
C LEU A 163 3.89 3.55 -11.00
N PRO A 164 5.24 3.54 -10.96
CA PRO A 164 6.01 2.45 -10.34
C PRO A 164 5.56 2.13 -8.91
N LEU A 165 5.20 3.15 -8.13
CA LEU A 165 4.69 2.97 -6.77
C LEU A 165 3.42 2.09 -6.73
N TYR A 166 2.52 2.27 -7.69
CA TYR A 166 1.29 1.49 -7.82
C TYR A 166 1.57 0.12 -8.42
N ASP A 167 2.28 0.08 -9.56
CA ASP A 167 2.58 -1.14 -10.31
C ASP A 167 3.35 -2.16 -9.46
N GLU A 168 4.35 -1.72 -8.70
CA GLU A 168 5.15 -2.58 -7.82
C GLU A 168 4.36 -3.07 -6.61
N ALA A 169 3.50 -2.23 -6.02
CA ALA A 169 2.68 -2.62 -4.87
C ALA A 169 1.67 -3.72 -5.23
N LEU A 170 1.06 -3.63 -6.42
CA LEU A 170 0.03 -4.57 -6.85
C LEU A 170 0.54 -6.00 -7.05
N LYS A 171 1.85 -6.21 -7.26
CA LYS A 171 2.46 -7.55 -7.29
C LYS A 171 2.21 -8.33 -5.99
N PHE A 172 1.98 -7.62 -4.88
CA PHE A 172 1.75 -8.19 -3.55
C PHE A 172 0.28 -8.13 -3.10
N ALA A 173 -0.65 -7.70 -3.96
CA ALA A 173 -2.05 -7.53 -3.59
C ALA A 173 -2.73 -8.81 -3.12
N ASN A 174 -2.28 -9.97 -3.62
CA ASN A 174 -2.78 -11.30 -3.26
C ASN A 174 -1.75 -12.12 -2.44
N HIS A 175 -0.81 -11.45 -1.75
CA HIS A 175 0.22 -12.12 -0.94
C HIS A 175 -0.39 -12.97 0.19
N GLY A 176 0.22 -14.11 0.56
CA GLY A 176 -0.35 -15.02 1.57
C GLY A 176 -0.51 -14.42 2.97
N GLU A 177 0.34 -13.45 3.32
CA GLU A 177 0.28 -12.75 4.61
C GLU A 177 -0.69 -11.57 4.59
N LYS A 178 -1.66 -11.58 5.53
CA LYS A 178 -2.69 -10.56 5.65
C LYS A 178 -2.12 -9.14 5.89
N MET A 179 -1.05 -9.02 6.66
CA MET A 179 -0.43 -7.71 6.94
C MET A 179 0.13 -7.05 5.69
N ILE A 180 0.69 -7.83 4.76
CA ILE A 180 1.16 -7.34 3.47
C ILE A 180 -0.02 -6.87 2.62
N GLN A 181 -1.11 -7.65 2.56
CA GLN A 181 -2.33 -7.23 1.84
C GLN A 181 -2.91 -5.92 2.42
N ILE A 182 -2.97 -5.77 3.75
CA ILE A 182 -3.44 -4.54 4.42
C ILE A 182 -2.57 -3.35 4.03
N ALA A 183 -1.24 -3.52 4.01
CA ALA A 183 -0.31 -2.46 3.62
C ALA A 183 -0.49 -2.04 2.15
N VAL A 184 -0.69 -3.00 1.24
CA VAL A 184 -0.98 -2.73 -0.17
C VAL A 184 -2.31 -1.99 -0.33
N ARG A 185 -3.37 -2.41 0.37
CA ARG A 185 -4.68 -1.74 0.34
C ARG A 185 -4.60 -0.29 0.84
N ALA A 186 -3.90 -0.08 1.95
CA ALA A 186 -3.67 1.26 2.49
C ALA A 186 -2.90 2.14 1.49
N LEU A 187 -1.87 1.59 0.85
CA LEU A 187 -1.10 2.27 -0.20
C LEU A 187 -2.00 2.68 -1.37
N THR A 188 -2.81 1.76 -1.89
CA THR A 188 -3.69 2.04 -3.02
C THR A 188 -4.76 3.07 -2.65
N LEU A 189 -5.32 3.01 -1.44
CA LEU A 189 -6.25 4.03 -0.96
C LEU A 189 -5.58 5.40 -0.86
N ASN A 190 -4.33 5.48 -0.38
CA ASN A 190 -3.60 6.74 -0.36
C ASN A 190 -3.49 7.32 -1.77
N ILE A 191 -3.09 6.51 -2.76
CA ILE A 191 -2.99 6.93 -4.17
C ILE A 191 -4.34 7.39 -4.72
N TYR A 192 -5.41 6.61 -4.52
CA TYR A 192 -6.74 6.95 -5.00
C TYR A 192 -7.29 8.23 -4.35
N SER A 193 -6.87 8.52 -3.11
CA SER A 193 -7.28 9.73 -2.37
C SER A 193 -6.53 10.98 -2.82
N VAL A 194 -5.41 10.84 -3.54
CA VAL A 194 -4.72 11.99 -4.12
C VAL A 194 -5.50 12.45 -5.35
N ALA A 195 -6.23 13.55 -5.21
CA ALA A 195 -7.03 14.14 -6.29
C ALA A 195 -6.14 14.77 -7.38
N ASP A 196 -5.56 13.93 -8.24
CA ASP A 196 -4.70 14.31 -9.36
C ASP A 196 -5.20 13.69 -10.69
N GLU A 197 -5.32 14.54 -11.71
CA GLU A 197 -5.89 14.14 -13.01
C GLU A 197 -5.04 13.12 -13.77
N MET A 198 -3.71 13.24 -13.73
CA MET A 198 -2.84 12.29 -14.43
C MET A 198 -2.93 10.91 -13.80
N VAL A 199 -3.04 10.85 -12.48
CA VAL A 199 -3.20 9.60 -11.73
C VAL A 199 -4.56 8.96 -12.06
N TYR A 200 -5.66 9.70 -12.07
CA TYR A 200 -6.95 9.12 -12.43
C TYR A 200 -7.02 8.68 -13.90
N GLN A 201 -6.43 9.43 -14.82
CA GLN A 201 -6.28 8.98 -16.20
C GLN A 201 -5.52 7.65 -16.27
N PHE A 202 -4.38 7.55 -15.56
CA PHE A 202 -3.61 6.32 -15.47
C PHE A 202 -4.44 5.14 -14.91
N LEU A 203 -5.19 5.35 -13.83
CA LEU A 203 -6.00 4.30 -13.19
C LEU A 203 -7.12 3.75 -14.09
N THR A 204 -7.60 4.56 -15.04
CA THR A 204 -8.60 4.12 -16.04
C THR A 204 -8.00 3.39 -17.24
N THR A 205 -6.67 3.31 -17.37
CA THR A 205 -6.03 2.54 -18.44
C THR A 205 -6.34 1.05 -18.30
N PRO A 206 -6.38 0.27 -19.41
CA PRO A 206 -6.65 -1.17 -19.35
C PRO A 206 -5.70 -1.94 -18.42
N THR A 207 -4.43 -1.51 -18.34
CA THR A 207 -3.42 -2.18 -17.51
C THR A 207 -3.66 -1.92 -16.02
N ALA A 208 -3.88 -0.67 -15.60
CA ALA A 208 -4.13 -0.36 -14.19
C ALA A 208 -5.50 -0.84 -13.73
N SER A 209 -6.54 -0.65 -14.56
CA SER A 209 -7.93 -1.01 -14.21
C SER A 209 -8.16 -2.52 -14.08
N ALA A 210 -7.32 -3.36 -14.70
CA ALA A 210 -7.37 -4.82 -14.56
C ALA A 210 -7.30 -5.28 -13.09
N TYR A 211 -6.66 -4.50 -12.22
CA TYR A 211 -6.65 -4.76 -10.79
C TYR A 211 -8.05 -4.83 -10.19
N PHE A 212 -8.93 -3.88 -10.52
CA PHE A 212 -10.30 -3.87 -9.98
C PHE A 212 -11.10 -5.09 -10.44
N SER A 213 -10.95 -5.50 -11.70
CA SER A 213 -11.56 -6.73 -12.19
C SER A 213 -11.02 -7.96 -11.47
N SER A 214 -9.71 -8.03 -11.20
CA SER A 214 -9.09 -9.12 -10.43
C SER A 214 -9.60 -9.18 -8.99
N LEU A 215 -9.80 -8.03 -8.36
CA LEU A 215 -10.34 -7.91 -7.00
C LEU A 215 -11.76 -8.48 -6.93
N ILE A 216 -12.64 -8.09 -7.86
CA ILE A 216 -14.02 -8.59 -7.90
C ILE A 216 -14.06 -10.08 -8.25
N LEU A 217 -13.18 -10.55 -9.14
CA LEU A 217 -13.06 -11.98 -9.46
C LEU A 217 -12.63 -12.80 -8.24
N ASN A 218 -11.64 -12.33 -7.49
CA ASN A 218 -11.19 -12.99 -6.27
C ASN A 218 -12.30 -13.04 -5.21
N LEU A 219 -13.02 -11.93 -5.02
CA LEU A 219 -14.19 -11.88 -4.14
C LEU A 219 -15.26 -12.90 -4.56
N LYS A 220 -15.60 -12.95 -5.87
CA LYS A 220 -16.53 -13.93 -6.42
C LYS A 220 -16.09 -15.37 -6.13
N ASN A 221 -14.81 -15.68 -6.32
CA ASN A 221 -14.27 -17.02 -6.07
C ASN A 221 -14.38 -17.41 -4.58
N LYS A 222 -14.13 -16.46 -3.66
CA LYS A 222 -14.36 -16.67 -2.22
C LYS A 222 -15.84 -16.95 -1.92
N CYS A 223 -16.77 -16.20 -2.51
CA CYS A 223 -18.20 -16.45 -2.35
C CYS A 223 -18.61 -17.85 -2.85
N LEU A 224 -18.08 -18.29 -4.00
CA LEU A 224 -18.34 -19.63 -4.54
C LEU A 224 -17.74 -20.74 -3.66
N HIS A 225 -16.57 -20.50 -3.07
CA HIS A 225 -15.95 -21.43 -2.13
C HIS A 225 -16.81 -21.60 -0.87
N VAL A 226 -17.31 -20.50 -0.30
CA VAL A 226 -18.27 -20.55 0.82
C VAL A 226 -19.54 -21.33 0.46
N ASP A 227 -20.09 -21.10 -0.74
CA ASP A 227 -21.27 -21.85 -1.20
C ASP A 227 -20.98 -23.36 -1.32
N ALA A 228 -19.80 -23.74 -1.81
CA ALA A 228 -19.38 -25.14 -1.87
C ALA A 228 -19.27 -25.79 -0.47
N ILE A 229 -18.71 -25.08 0.52
CA ILE A 229 -18.62 -25.56 1.91
C ILE A 229 -20.02 -25.76 2.50
N ILE A 230 -20.94 -24.81 2.25
CA ILE A 230 -22.34 -24.89 2.72
C ILE A 230 -23.09 -26.05 2.07
N ASN A 231 -22.87 -26.34 0.78
CA ASN A 231 -23.59 -27.40 0.06
C ASN A 231 -22.98 -28.80 0.27
N GLY A 232 -21.71 -28.88 0.66
CA GLY A 232 -21.00 -30.14 0.91
C GLY A 232 -21.28 -30.80 2.28
N VAL A 233 -22.46 -30.63 2.88
CA VAL A 233 -22.78 -31.08 4.26
C VAL A 233 -22.80 -32.61 4.40
N LYS A 234 -21.62 -33.21 4.58
CA LYS A 234 -21.43 -34.61 5.01
C LYS A 234 -20.32 -34.80 6.07
N GLU A 235 -19.62 -33.75 6.48
CA GLU A 235 -18.44 -33.81 7.38
C GLU A 235 -18.72 -33.16 8.76
N SER A 236 -17.77 -33.29 9.70
CA SER A 236 -17.83 -32.75 11.06
C SER A 236 -18.20 -31.26 11.12
N PHE A 237 -19.26 -30.93 11.87
CA PHE A 237 -19.84 -29.59 11.99
C PHE A 237 -18.87 -28.52 12.53
N HIS A 238 -17.95 -28.89 13.43
CA HIS A 238 -17.07 -27.93 14.11
C HIS A 238 -15.94 -27.39 13.21
N GLU A 239 -15.36 -28.23 12.36
CA GLU A 239 -14.25 -27.85 11.48
C GLU A 239 -14.75 -26.94 10.35
N LYS A 240 -15.88 -27.31 9.72
CA LYS A 240 -16.57 -26.48 8.72
C LYS A 240 -17.02 -25.13 9.27
N LYS A 241 -17.50 -25.07 10.51
CA LYS A 241 -17.88 -23.78 11.11
C LYS A 241 -16.69 -22.83 11.22
N ARG A 242 -15.51 -23.34 11.59
CA ARG A 242 -14.28 -22.53 11.71
C ARG A 242 -13.83 -22.04 10.33
N GLU A 243 -13.83 -22.92 9.34
CA GLU A 243 -13.50 -22.58 7.95
C GLU A 243 -14.47 -21.53 7.38
N LEU A 244 -15.78 -21.71 7.55
CA LEU A 244 -16.81 -20.75 7.12
C LEU A 244 -16.62 -19.37 7.74
N LEU A 245 -16.33 -19.30 9.05
CA LEU A 245 -16.08 -18.02 9.73
C LEU A 245 -14.84 -17.33 9.13
N SER A 246 -13.74 -18.07 8.97
CA SER A 246 -12.51 -17.54 8.38
C SER A 246 -12.72 -17.01 6.96
N GLU A 247 -13.46 -17.74 6.11
CA GLU A 247 -13.74 -17.31 4.74
C GLU A 247 -14.71 -16.11 4.71
N THR A 248 -15.68 -16.07 5.62
CA THR A 248 -16.61 -14.93 5.75
C THR A 248 -15.85 -13.66 6.15
N ASP A 249 -14.93 -13.74 7.11
CA ASP A 249 -14.10 -12.60 7.52
C ASP A 249 -13.27 -12.06 6.35
N ARG A 250 -12.69 -12.95 5.52
CA ARG A 250 -11.94 -12.57 4.30
C ARG A 250 -12.81 -11.87 3.26
N ILE A 251 -14.07 -12.28 3.11
CA ILE A 251 -15.03 -11.64 2.22
C ILE A 251 -15.42 -10.27 2.76
N LEU A 252 -15.67 -10.15 4.07
CA LEU A 252 -15.99 -8.88 4.72
C LEU A 252 -14.86 -7.86 4.55
N ASP A 253 -13.61 -8.28 4.73
CA ASP A 253 -12.44 -7.42 4.52
C ASP A 253 -12.39 -6.85 3.09
N ASP A 254 -12.73 -7.66 2.08
CA ASP A 254 -12.79 -7.21 0.67
C ASP A 254 -13.93 -6.20 0.47
N PHE A 255 -15.10 -6.42 1.08
CA PHE A 255 -16.21 -5.48 1.01
C PHE A 255 -15.90 -4.14 1.70
N TYR A 256 -15.21 -4.16 2.84
CA TYR A 256 -14.77 -2.92 3.49
C TYR A 256 -13.80 -2.15 2.59
N TYR A 257 -12.84 -2.84 1.98
CA TYR A 257 -11.92 -2.21 1.05
C TYR A 257 -12.62 -1.63 -0.19
N LEU A 258 -13.58 -2.36 -0.78
CA LEU A 258 -14.39 -1.85 -1.89
C LEU A 258 -15.22 -0.63 -1.49
N LYS A 259 -15.81 -0.67 -0.28
CA LYS A 259 -16.53 0.48 0.28
C LYS A 259 -15.61 1.68 0.41
N ASP A 260 -14.39 1.50 0.94
CA ASP A 260 -13.43 2.59 1.10
C ASP A 260 -13.04 3.21 -0.25
N ILE A 261 -12.88 2.39 -1.30
CA ILE A 261 -12.66 2.88 -2.67
C ILE A 261 -13.87 3.69 -3.17
N LEU A 262 -15.09 3.18 -3.00
CA LEU A 262 -16.32 3.84 -3.46
C LEU A 262 -16.64 5.13 -2.69
N CYS A 263 -16.10 5.30 -1.48
CA CYS A 263 -16.23 6.52 -0.69
C CYS A 263 -15.31 7.65 -1.17
N ILE A 264 -14.39 7.38 -2.10
CA ILE A 264 -13.51 8.40 -2.68
C ILE A 264 -14.33 9.27 -3.64
N PRO A 265 -14.24 10.62 -3.54
CA PRO A 265 -15.06 11.53 -4.33
C PRO A 265 -14.56 11.70 -5.79
N GLU A 266 -14.23 10.60 -6.48
CA GLU A 266 -13.83 10.58 -7.89
C GLU A 266 -14.77 9.69 -8.71
N GLN A 267 -15.51 10.31 -9.63
CA GLN A 267 -16.58 9.65 -10.37
C GLN A 267 -16.06 8.58 -11.35
N ARG A 268 -14.89 8.80 -11.99
CA ARG A 268 -14.33 7.82 -12.94
C ARG A 268 -13.97 6.51 -12.24
N LEU A 269 -13.34 6.61 -11.08
CA LEU A 269 -12.98 5.47 -10.25
C LEU A 269 -14.22 4.73 -9.75
N ASN A 270 -15.19 5.47 -9.20
CA ASN A 270 -16.43 4.88 -8.69
C ASN A 270 -17.22 4.16 -9.77
N LYS A 271 -17.35 4.77 -10.95
CA LYS A 271 -18.01 4.15 -12.10
C LYS A 271 -17.31 2.84 -12.50
N LEU A 272 -15.99 2.87 -12.64
CA LEU A 272 -15.19 1.68 -13.01
C LEU A 272 -15.37 0.53 -12.01
N VAL A 273 -15.29 0.81 -10.71
CA VAL A 273 -15.42 -0.21 -9.66
C VAL A 273 -16.86 -0.73 -9.58
N THR A 274 -17.85 0.16 -9.67
CA THR A 274 -19.27 -0.20 -9.66
C THR A 274 -19.63 -1.10 -10.84
N GLU A 275 -19.18 -0.75 -12.05
CA GLU A 275 -19.40 -1.58 -13.25
C GLU A 275 -18.81 -2.98 -13.08
N ASN A 276 -17.61 -3.10 -12.52
CA ASN A 276 -17.01 -4.40 -12.22
C ASN A 276 -17.85 -5.20 -11.19
N ILE A 277 -18.27 -4.57 -10.08
CA ILE A 277 -19.11 -5.21 -9.05
C ILE A 277 -20.42 -5.71 -9.67
N VAL A 278 -21.13 -4.84 -10.40
CA VAL A 278 -22.43 -5.17 -10.99
C VAL A 278 -22.29 -6.31 -12.00
N ASN A 279 -21.35 -6.18 -12.94
CA ASN A 279 -21.24 -7.12 -14.06
C ASN A 279 -20.63 -8.46 -13.67
N MET A 280 -19.65 -8.48 -12.76
CA MET A 280 -18.91 -9.71 -12.43
C MET A 280 -19.46 -10.46 -11.21
N LEU A 281 -20.10 -9.74 -10.26
CA LEU A 281 -20.61 -10.31 -9.01
C LEU A 281 -22.15 -10.29 -8.95
N ILE A 282 -22.79 -9.12 -8.98
CA ILE A 282 -24.23 -8.99 -8.71
C ILE A 282 -25.07 -9.64 -9.81
N LEU A 283 -24.87 -9.26 -11.07
CA LEU A 283 -25.68 -9.75 -12.19
C LEU A 283 -25.61 -11.28 -12.33
N PRO A 284 -24.41 -11.93 -12.28
CA PRO A 284 -24.32 -13.38 -12.27
C PRO A 284 -25.06 -14.04 -11.10
N MET A 285 -25.00 -13.46 -9.89
CA MET A 285 -25.73 -13.97 -8.73
C MET A 285 -27.25 -13.83 -8.88
N LEU A 286 -27.73 -12.72 -9.44
CA LEU A 286 -29.15 -12.54 -9.71
C LEU A 286 -29.65 -13.53 -10.77
N LEU A 287 -28.88 -13.77 -11.82
CA LEU A 287 -29.22 -14.73 -12.87
C LEU A 287 -29.30 -16.17 -12.34
N THR A 288 -28.37 -16.58 -11.48
CA THR A 288 -28.42 -17.91 -10.86
C THR A 288 -29.63 -18.05 -9.92
N LEU A 289 -29.93 -17.01 -9.13
CA LEU A 289 -31.13 -17.00 -8.28
C LEU A 289 -32.44 -17.08 -9.07
N LEU A 290 -32.53 -16.39 -10.22
CA LEU A 290 -33.70 -16.41 -11.09
C LEU A 290 -33.88 -17.77 -11.77
N ASN A 291 -32.82 -18.35 -12.33
CA ASN A 291 -32.88 -19.68 -12.94
C ASN A 291 -33.24 -20.77 -11.93
N ASN A 292 -32.74 -20.68 -10.70
CA ASN A 292 -33.03 -21.66 -9.66
C ASN A 292 -34.46 -21.59 -9.11
N ARG A 293 -35.23 -20.52 -9.37
CA ARG A 293 -36.68 -20.52 -9.04
C ARG A 293 -37.51 -21.38 -10.00
N LEU A 294 -36.97 -21.73 -11.17
CA LEU A 294 -37.64 -22.59 -12.15
C LEU A 294 -37.38 -24.09 -11.91
N SER A 295 -36.32 -24.42 -11.16
CA SER A 295 -35.99 -25.79 -10.73
C SER A 295 -36.25 -25.94 -9.23
N ASN A 296 -37.12 -26.85 -8.81
CA ASN A 296 -37.57 -27.07 -7.42
C ASN A 296 -36.48 -27.54 -6.40
N VAL A 297 -35.21 -27.20 -6.61
CA VAL A 297 -34.09 -27.59 -5.75
C VAL A 297 -33.78 -26.46 -4.78
N ARG A 298 -34.10 -26.70 -3.49
CA ARG A 298 -33.77 -25.80 -2.38
C ARG A 298 -32.27 -25.80 -2.13
N TYR A 299 -31.54 -24.92 -2.80
CA TYR A 299 -30.22 -24.51 -2.35
C TYR A 299 -30.37 -23.42 -1.30
N TYR A 300 -29.78 -23.63 -0.13
CA TYR A 300 -29.59 -22.63 0.93
C TYR A 300 -28.43 -21.67 0.59
N SER A 301 -28.06 -21.60 -0.68
CA SER A 301 -26.96 -20.79 -1.21
C SER A 301 -27.25 -19.30 -0.98
N VAL A 302 -26.40 -18.67 -0.16
CA VAL A 302 -26.35 -17.23 0.10
C VAL A 302 -27.54 -16.63 0.87
N ARG A 303 -28.61 -17.37 1.17
CA ARG A 303 -29.71 -16.81 2.00
C ARG A 303 -29.25 -16.35 3.39
N LEU A 304 -28.19 -16.93 3.95
CA LEU A 304 -27.66 -16.57 5.28
C LEU A 304 -26.89 -15.24 5.31
N CYS A 305 -26.21 -14.84 4.24
CA CYS A 305 -25.64 -13.48 4.17
C CYS A 305 -26.73 -12.42 3.98
N TYR A 306 -27.91 -12.79 3.45
CA TYR A 306 -29.04 -11.88 3.28
C TYR A 306 -29.92 -11.78 4.53
N PHE A 307 -30.07 -12.84 5.33
CA PHE A 307 -31.05 -12.89 6.43
C PHE A 307 -30.53 -12.38 7.78
N ASP A 308 -29.26 -12.58 8.12
CA ASP A 308 -28.74 -12.12 9.43
C ASP A 308 -28.44 -10.61 9.46
N ILE A 309 -28.43 -9.93 8.31
CA ILE A 309 -28.34 -8.47 8.20
C ILE A 309 -29.74 -7.81 8.37
N LEU A 310 -30.82 -8.60 8.33
CA LEU A 310 -32.21 -8.12 8.42
C LEU A 310 -32.90 -8.44 9.75
N SER A 311 -32.21 -9.04 10.73
CA SER A 311 -32.75 -9.20 12.09
C SER A 311 -32.79 -7.84 12.83
N PRO A 312 -33.96 -7.35 13.29
CA PRO A 312 -34.07 -6.05 13.96
C PRO A 312 -33.46 -5.98 15.37
N GLN A 313 -32.76 -7.01 15.86
CA GLN A 313 -32.39 -7.11 17.28
C GLN A 313 -30.89 -7.21 17.61
N SER A 314 -29.97 -7.06 16.66
CA SER A 314 -28.54 -6.90 16.99
C SER A 314 -28.09 -5.46 16.78
N THR A 315 -27.77 -4.79 17.89
CA THR A 315 -27.20 -3.46 17.97
C THR A 315 -25.87 -3.38 17.23
N GLY A 316 -25.85 -2.62 16.12
CA GLY A 316 -24.63 -2.30 15.37
C GLY A 316 -24.95 -1.58 14.07
N LEU A 317 -24.96 -0.24 14.08
CA LEU A 317 -25.30 0.60 12.93
C LEU A 317 -24.40 0.35 11.68
N HIS A 318 -23.23 -0.26 11.84
CA HIS A 318 -22.26 -0.45 10.76
C HIS A 318 -22.55 -1.59 9.76
N GLN A 319 -23.39 -2.56 10.10
CA GLN A 319 -23.70 -3.70 9.20
C GLN A 319 -24.86 -3.42 8.22
N ARG A 320 -25.69 -2.40 8.48
CA ARG A 320 -26.81 -2.03 7.60
C ARG A 320 -26.37 -1.28 6.33
N CYS A 321 -25.24 -0.58 6.38
CA CYS A 321 -24.83 0.30 5.30
C CYS A 321 -24.22 -0.43 4.09
N ILE A 322 -23.55 -1.57 4.28
CA ILE A 322 -22.88 -2.29 3.18
C ILE A 322 -23.90 -2.89 2.21
N PHE A 323 -25.06 -3.34 2.72
CA PHE A 323 -26.14 -3.85 1.88
C PHE A 323 -26.93 -2.72 1.17
N TRP A 324 -27.04 -1.54 1.80
CA TRP A 324 -27.72 -0.37 1.22
C TRP A 324 -26.88 0.34 0.14
N LEU A 325 -25.56 0.49 0.35
CA LEU A 325 -24.64 1.14 -0.60
C LEU A 325 -24.48 0.36 -1.91
N ILE A 326 -24.55 -0.97 -1.86
CA ILE A 326 -24.32 -1.83 -3.04
C ILE A 326 -25.56 -1.88 -3.98
N ILE A 327 -26.77 -1.59 -3.48
CA ILE A 327 -28.01 -1.66 -4.28
C ILE A 327 -28.56 -0.29 -4.70
N PHE A 328 -28.38 0.76 -3.89
CA PHE A 328 -29.02 2.07 -4.15
C PHE A 328 -28.01 3.24 -4.17
N GLY A 329 -26.88 3.05 -4.84
CA GLY A 329 -26.02 4.17 -5.23
C GLY A 329 -26.66 5.01 -6.33
N GLU A 330 -27.64 5.85 -5.97
CA GLU A 330 -27.82 7.23 -6.47
C GLU A 330 -29.08 7.88 -5.84
N ASN A 331 -28.88 9.12 -5.36
CA ASN A 331 -29.87 10.08 -4.83
C ASN A 331 -30.40 9.83 -3.41
N TYR A 332 -29.73 10.43 -2.41
CA TYR A 332 -30.31 11.18 -1.27
C TYR A 332 -29.23 11.30 -0.18
N PHE A 333 -28.46 12.39 -0.19
CA PHE A 333 -27.83 12.90 1.03
C PHE A 333 -28.78 13.94 1.64
N PRO A 334 -29.40 13.70 2.80
CA PRO A 334 -29.79 14.81 3.65
C PRO A 334 -28.53 15.28 4.40
N GLU A 335 -28.10 16.50 4.07
CA GLU A 335 -27.36 17.34 5.02
C GLU A 335 -28.20 17.41 6.30
N ASP A 336 -27.73 16.75 7.35
CA ASP A 336 -27.99 17.05 8.77
C ASP A 336 -27.76 15.77 9.59
N GLN A 337 -26.53 15.59 10.05
CA GLN A 337 -26.17 15.00 11.35
C GLN A 337 -24.65 14.73 11.41
N CYS A 338 -23.87 15.80 11.53
CA CYS A 338 -22.54 15.74 12.14
C CYS A 338 -22.58 16.54 13.44
N SER A 339 -22.96 15.86 14.52
CA SER A 339 -22.63 16.26 15.88
C SER A 339 -22.41 14.99 16.69
N PHE A 340 -21.16 14.55 16.78
CA PHE A 340 -20.42 14.19 18.00
C PHE A 340 -18.99 13.77 17.65
#